data_AF-A0A9E7PJN9-F1
#
_entry.id   AF-A0A9E7PJN9-F1
#
_cell.length_a   1.000
_cell.length_b   1.000
_cell.length_c   1.000
_cell.angle_alpha   90.00
_cell.angle_beta   90.00
_cell.angle_gamma   90.00
#
_symmetry.space_group_name_H-M   'P 1'
#
loop_
_entity.id
_entity.type
_entity.pdbx_description
1 polymer ?
#
loop_
_entity_poly.entity_id
_entity_poly.type
_entity_poly.pdbx_seq_one_letter_code
_entity_poly.pdbx_strand_id
1 'polypeptide(L)'
;MDILSAKKMVLSKDSRWIVFIIVLTMLAFVVNYYSYFYDITDSASNLFLLPIIIAAFYYRKKGFIFSLVIISLFLTMLSIIDPDPYLVINTGDNAIIMVGVAGIVTLVSLALGRSENKYRLLFETSPSPLITILPGGNVSEVNRKFTEMFGYTADEIAGEEFKNLSFIPDECKDVASGLTSSFKENSEEEFINIVSKNGVLHFCKAFSASLYSDDGKNEGFIVSLTDITENITAQRKIETSLREKETLLKEVHHRVKNNLQIIVAMISLQIRRTDDYDTVRILRDFRNRVYTMARVHENLYQSESLSAINVKNFLRTLGRDVIVQYTLPDRNIGLVVDVEGDPEMDLDMIIPLALITNELMTNSLKYAFSEGETGDINLSFSEENNEYFVYRYSDNGTINRDLIFNQEKSGLGMKIITSLVDQLNGDFDITPDYKEIIIKFPNKIYYSNSQPQG
;
A
#
# COMPACT_ATOMS: atom_id res chain seq x y z
N MET A 1 23.26 36.42 -23.20
CA MET A 1 23.96 35.13 -23.36
C MET A 1 24.67 35.19 -24.70
N ASP A 2 25.98 35.45 -24.67
CA ASP A 2 26.76 35.86 -25.84
C ASP A 2 26.82 34.81 -26.95
N ILE A 3 26.58 35.24 -28.18
CA ILE A 3 26.72 34.44 -29.42
C ILE A 3 28.18 33.95 -29.60
N LEU A 4 29.13 34.53 -28.87
CA LEU A 4 30.54 34.12 -28.80
C LEU A 4 30.80 32.91 -27.87
N SER A 5 29.94 32.59 -26.91
CA SER A 5 30.12 31.42 -26.04
C SER A 5 29.65 30.12 -26.70
N ALA A 6 28.60 30.19 -27.54
CA ALA A 6 28.11 29.03 -28.31
C ALA A 6 29.11 28.55 -29.37
N LYS A 7 29.92 29.45 -29.94
CA LYS A 7 30.92 29.11 -30.98
C LYS A 7 32.18 28.47 -30.42
N LYS A 8 32.49 28.69 -29.13
CA LYS A 8 33.67 28.11 -28.44
C LYS A 8 33.42 26.69 -27.91
N MET A 9 32.16 26.28 -27.75
CA MET A 9 31.81 24.98 -27.18
C MET A 9 31.66 23.87 -28.25
N VAL A 10 31.41 24.23 -29.52
CA VAL A 10 31.31 23.29 -30.65
C VAL A 10 32.68 22.99 -31.30
N LEU A 11 33.74 23.75 -30.98
CA LEU A 11 35.05 23.66 -31.66
C LEU A 11 36.18 22.98 -30.86
N SER A 12 35.94 22.42 -29.68
CA SER A 12 37.05 22.00 -28.81
C SER A 12 37.51 20.55 -28.99
N LYS A 13 36.63 19.62 -29.42
CA LYS A 13 36.95 18.18 -29.55
C LYS A 13 36.97 17.71 -31.00
N ASP A 14 35.96 18.08 -31.80
CA ASP A 14 35.88 17.71 -33.23
C ASP A 14 37.03 18.31 -34.04
N SER A 15 37.37 19.58 -33.81
CA SER A 15 38.47 20.23 -34.53
C SER A 15 39.83 19.60 -34.25
N ARG A 16 40.05 19.00 -33.06
CA ARG A 16 41.30 18.30 -32.74
C ARG A 16 41.45 17.02 -33.55
N TRP A 17 40.38 16.24 -33.69
CA TRP A 17 40.40 15.02 -34.48
C TRP A 17 40.57 15.30 -35.97
N ILE A 18 39.93 16.35 -36.50
CA ILE A 18 40.14 16.75 -37.91
C ILE A 18 41.61 17.09 -38.17
N VAL A 19 42.21 17.93 -37.32
CA VAL A 19 43.64 18.30 -37.45
C VAL A 19 44.52 17.06 -37.35
N PHE A 20 44.23 16.17 -36.40
CA PHE A 20 44.98 14.92 -36.22
C PHE A 20 44.89 14.01 -37.46
N ILE A 21 43.70 13.85 -38.03
CA ILE A 21 43.50 13.06 -39.26
C ILE A 21 44.31 13.68 -40.41
N ILE A 22 44.25 15.01 -40.61
CA ILE A 22 44.99 15.70 -41.68
C ILE A 22 46.50 15.49 -41.53
N VAL A 23 47.05 15.67 -40.32
CA VAL A 23 48.48 15.46 -40.05
C VAL A 23 48.89 14.02 -40.35
N LEU A 24 48.07 13.04 -39.92
CA LEU A 24 48.33 11.63 -40.14
C LEU A 24 48.25 11.25 -41.62
N THR A 25 47.30 11.82 -42.35
CA THR A 25 47.19 11.68 -43.81
C THR A 25 48.41 12.28 -44.51
N MET A 26 48.87 13.48 -44.13
CA MET A 26 50.09 14.09 -44.69
C MET A 26 51.34 13.25 -44.40
N LEU A 27 51.46 12.72 -43.18
CA LEU A 27 52.55 11.82 -42.81
C LEU A 27 52.53 10.56 -43.67
N ALA A 28 51.36 9.95 -43.86
CA ALA A 28 51.18 8.80 -44.75
C ALA A 28 51.61 9.13 -46.18
N PHE A 29 51.26 10.31 -46.69
CA PHE A 29 51.74 10.79 -47.99
C PHE A 29 53.27 10.88 -48.06
N VAL A 30 53.92 11.52 -47.09
CA VAL A 30 55.38 11.70 -47.07
C VAL A 30 56.09 10.35 -47.00
N VAL A 31 55.66 9.46 -46.09
CA VAL A 31 56.26 8.13 -45.94
C VAL A 31 56.07 7.31 -47.21
N ASN A 32 54.89 7.31 -47.80
CA ASN A 32 54.62 6.57 -49.04
C ASN A 32 55.46 7.09 -50.22
N TYR A 33 55.60 8.42 -50.33
CA TYR A 33 56.48 9.06 -51.31
C TYR A 33 57.93 8.58 -51.16
N TYR A 34 58.51 8.66 -49.96
CA TYR A 34 59.89 8.23 -49.72
C TYR A 34 60.08 6.72 -49.88
N SER A 35 59.13 5.91 -49.41
CA SER A 35 59.14 4.45 -49.56
C SER A 35 59.19 4.01 -51.02
N TYR A 36 58.54 4.76 -51.92
CA TYR A 36 58.64 4.53 -53.35
C TYR A 36 60.07 4.79 -53.90
N PHE A 37 60.73 5.88 -53.48
CA PHE A 37 62.12 6.16 -53.90
C PHE A 37 63.15 5.10 -53.47
N TYR A 38 62.87 4.36 -52.40
CA TYR A 38 63.74 3.32 -51.86
C TYR A 38 63.27 1.89 -52.20
N ASP A 39 62.28 1.74 -53.07
CA ASP A 39 61.74 0.45 -53.54
C ASP A 39 61.12 -0.42 -52.42
N ILE A 40 60.54 0.23 -51.41
CA ILE A 40 59.85 -0.39 -50.27
C ILE A 40 58.34 -0.13 -50.40
N THR A 41 57.70 -0.66 -51.44
CA THR A 41 56.35 -0.25 -51.85
C THR A 41 55.20 -0.94 -51.09
N ASP A 42 55.38 -2.18 -50.63
CA ASP A 42 54.28 -3.00 -50.08
C ASP A 42 53.79 -2.58 -48.67
N SER A 43 54.65 -2.01 -47.82
CA SER A 43 54.29 -1.72 -46.43
C SER A 43 53.74 -0.31 -46.20
N ALA A 44 54.10 0.65 -47.05
CA ALA A 44 53.80 2.07 -46.83
C ALA A 44 52.35 2.46 -47.16
N SER A 45 51.66 1.69 -47.99
CA SER A 45 50.25 1.95 -48.39
C SER A 45 49.27 1.71 -47.23
N ASN A 46 49.60 0.79 -46.32
CA ASN A 46 48.79 0.50 -45.14
C ASN A 46 48.74 1.66 -44.13
N LEU A 47 49.65 2.65 -44.22
CA LEU A 47 49.63 3.81 -43.34
C LEU A 47 48.36 4.65 -43.49
N PHE A 48 47.70 4.61 -44.66
CA PHE A 48 46.44 5.31 -44.91
C PHE A 48 45.24 4.68 -44.18
N LEU A 49 45.35 3.43 -43.68
CA LEU A 49 44.28 2.82 -42.89
C LEU A 49 44.06 3.56 -41.57
N LEU A 50 45.12 4.09 -40.94
CA LEU A 50 45.00 4.80 -39.66
C LEU A 50 44.09 6.04 -39.74
N PRO A 51 44.31 7.02 -40.64
CA PRO A 51 43.41 8.17 -40.74
C PRO A 51 42.01 7.78 -41.21
N ILE A 52 41.88 6.74 -42.04
CA ILE A 52 40.60 6.20 -42.52
C ILE A 52 39.78 5.61 -41.37
N ILE A 53 40.38 4.79 -40.50
CA ILE A 53 39.72 4.18 -39.34
C ILE A 53 39.26 5.28 -38.38
N ILE A 54 40.11 6.27 -38.08
CA ILE A 54 39.78 7.37 -37.18
C ILE A 54 38.64 8.21 -37.76
N ALA A 55 38.68 8.53 -39.06
CA ALA A 55 37.63 9.27 -39.74
C ALA A 55 36.29 8.51 -39.70
N ALA A 56 36.29 7.24 -40.10
CA ALA A 56 35.11 6.36 -40.09
C ALA A 56 34.52 6.17 -38.69
N PHE A 57 35.36 6.06 -37.66
CA PHE A 57 34.93 5.85 -36.28
C PHE A 57 34.27 7.10 -35.67
N TYR A 58 34.96 8.24 -35.67
CA TYR A 58 34.47 9.46 -35.01
C TYR A 58 33.34 10.15 -35.77
N TYR A 59 33.39 10.17 -37.11
CA TYR A 59 32.42 10.91 -37.93
C TYR A 59 31.34 10.03 -38.55
N ARG A 60 31.32 8.72 -38.24
CA ARG A 60 30.30 7.75 -38.66
C ARG A 60 30.00 7.89 -40.16
N LYS A 61 28.77 8.27 -40.55
CA LYS A 61 28.36 8.46 -41.97
C LYS A 61 29.21 9.48 -42.73
N LYS A 62 29.57 10.62 -42.10
CA LYS A 62 30.43 11.64 -42.74
C LYS A 62 31.88 11.16 -42.81
N GLY A 63 32.29 10.33 -41.85
CA GLY A 63 33.59 9.68 -41.79
C GLY A 63 33.86 8.80 -43.00
N PHE A 64 32.88 7.98 -43.40
CA PHE A 64 33.01 7.16 -44.61
C PHE A 64 33.26 7.97 -45.88
N ILE A 65 32.55 9.10 -46.06
CA ILE A 65 32.76 10.00 -47.20
C ILE A 65 34.16 10.60 -47.14
N PHE A 66 34.63 11.02 -45.95
CA PHE A 66 35.98 11.53 -45.76
C PHE A 66 37.05 10.49 -46.10
N SER A 67 36.83 9.22 -45.71
CA SER A 67 37.70 8.11 -46.06
C SER A 67 37.77 7.87 -47.57
N LEU A 68 36.65 7.99 -48.30
CA LEU A 68 36.65 7.91 -49.77
C LEU A 68 37.47 9.03 -50.41
N VAL A 69 37.45 10.24 -49.84
CA VAL A 69 38.29 11.36 -50.31
C VAL A 69 39.78 11.05 -50.08
N ILE A 70 40.15 10.51 -48.90
CA ILE A 70 41.53 10.11 -48.61
C ILE A 70 41.99 9.03 -49.60
N ILE A 71 41.17 8.00 -49.84
CA ILE A 71 41.48 6.91 -50.78
C ILE A 71 41.62 7.46 -52.21
N SER A 72 40.76 8.38 -52.63
CA SER A 72 40.87 9.03 -53.93
C SER A 72 42.16 9.83 -54.05
N LEU A 73 42.56 10.58 -53.01
CA LEU A 73 43.80 11.34 -52.99
C LEU A 73 45.03 10.40 -53.08
N PHE A 74 44.99 9.29 -52.34
CA PHE A 74 46.01 8.25 -52.39
C PHE A 74 46.18 7.68 -53.81
N LEU A 75 45.07 7.27 -54.45
CA LEU A 75 45.10 6.77 -55.83
C LEU A 75 45.64 7.82 -56.81
N THR A 76 45.22 9.09 -56.69
CA THR A 76 45.73 10.16 -57.57
C THR A 76 47.22 10.41 -57.40
N MET A 77 47.75 10.35 -56.18
CA MET A 77 49.18 10.53 -55.91
C MET A 77 50.00 9.40 -56.53
N LEU A 78 49.56 8.14 -56.38
CA LEU A 78 50.23 7.01 -57.02
C LEU A 78 50.25 7.12 -58.53
N SER A 79 49.13 7.49 -59.16
CA SER A 79 49.09 7.69 -60.62
C SER A 79 50.01 8.80 -61.13
N ILE A 80 50.40 9.76 -60.28
CA ILE A 80 51.34 10.83 -60.63
C ILE A 80 52.80 10.38 -60.47
N ILE A 81 53.08 9.56 -59.46
CA ILE A 81 54.45 9.13 -59.12
C ILE A 81 54.92 8.01 -60.05
N ASP A 82 54.05 7.05 -60.37
CA ASP A 82 54.36 5.95 -61.28
C ASP A 82 53.16 5.62 -62.19
N PRO A 83 53.25 5.94 -63.50
CA PRO A 83 52.20 5.63 -64.45
C PRO A 83 52.20 4.16 -64.92
N ASP A 84 52.96 3.23 -64.31
CA ASP A 84 52.91 1.80 -64.65
C ASP A 84 51.48 1.20 -64.45
N PRO A 85 50.82 0.72 -65.52
CA PRO A 85 49.50 0.10 -65.42
C PRO A 85 49.45 -1.10 -64.47
N TYR A 86 50.54 -1.85 -64.31
CA TYR A 86 50.58 -3.01 -63.41
C TYR A 86 50.58 -2.60 -61.94
N LEU A 87 51.27 -1.51 -61.58
CA LEU A 87 51.29 -0.99 -60.22
C LEU A 87 49.91 -0.41 -59.82
N VAL A 88 49.22 0.23 -60.76
CA VAL A 88 47.85 0.76 -60.53
C VAL A 88 46.86 -0.37 -60.25
N ILE A 89 46.98 -1.52 -60.92
CA ILE A 89 46.13 -2.69 -60.70
C ILE A 89 46.36 -3.29 -59.30
N ASN A 90 47.62 -3.54 -58.92
CA ASN A 90 47.96 -4.05 -57.58
C ASN A 90 47.57 -3.07 -56.45
N THR A 91 47.61 -1.77 -56.73
CA THR A 91 47.17 -0.73 -55.77
C THR A 91 45.64 -0.66 -55.64
N GLY A 92 44.91 -1.13 -56.64
CA GLY A 92 43.45 -1.30 -56.60
C GLY A 92 43.00 -2.23 -55.47
N ASP A 93 43.76 -3.29 -55.19
CA ASP A 93 43.48 -4.22 -54.08
C ASP A 93 43.58 -3.51 -52.72
N ASN A 94 44.60 -2.68 -52.53
CA ASN A 94 44.76 -1.87 -51.32
C ASN A 94 43.62 -0.85 -51.17
N ALA A 95 43.16 -0.23 -52.26
CA ALA A 95 42.01 0.67 -52.22
C ALA A 95 40.71 -0.07 -51.87
N ILE A 96 40.48 -1.27 -52.40
CA ILE A 96 39.33 -2.13 -52.04
C ILE A 96 39.38 -2.46 -50.54
N ILE A 97 40.56 -2.84 -50.01
CA ILE A 97 40.74 -3.10 -48.58
C ILE A 97 40.41 -1.85 -47.75
N MET A 98 40.92 -0.68 -48.14
CA MET A 98 40.66 0.58 -47.45
C MET A 98 39.16 0.95 -47.44
N VAL A 99 38.46 0.78 -48.57
CA VAL A 99 37.00 0.99 -48.65
C VAL A 99 36.26 0.00 -47.74
N GLY A 100 36.67 -1.28 -47.77
CA GLY A 100 36.10 -2.34 -46.92
C GLY A 100 36.26 -2.03 -45.42
N VAL A 101 37.46 -1.66 -44.99
CA VAL A 101 37.76 -1.26 -43.60
C VAL A 101 36.94 -0.03 -43.21
N ALA A 102 36.91 1.01 -44.05
CA ALA A 102 36.11 2.21 -43.79
C ALA A 102 34.62 1.87 -43.62
N GLY A 103 34.09 0.98 -44.46
CA GLY A 103 32.71 0.51 -44.41
C GLY A 103 32.39 -0.25 -43.13
N ILE A 104 33.22 -1.23 -42.76
CA ILE A 104 33.06 -2.03 -41.54
C ILE A 104 33.12 -1.15 -40.30
N VAL A 105 34.16 -0.30 -40.18
CA VAL A 105 34.32 0.61 -39.04
C VAL A 105 33.14 1.57 -38.93
N THR A 106 32.66 2.11 -40.06
CA THR A 106 31.48 2.99 -40.06
C THR A 106 30.23 2.25 -39.59
N LEU A 107 30.03 1.01 -40.04
CA LEU A 107 28.87 0.19 -39.66
C LEU A 107 28.88 -0.15 -38.17
N VAL A 108 30.04 -0.57 -37.63
CA VAL A 108 30.23 -0.83 -36.20
C VAL A 108 30.01 0.45 -35.37
N SER A 109 30.56 1.58 -35.81
CA SER A 109 30.42 2.86 -35.09
C SER A 109 28.99 3.40 -35.10
N LEU A 110 28.24 3.14 -36.18
CA LEU A 110 26.81 3.44 -36.25
C LEU A 110 25.99 2.52 -35.34
N ALA A 111 26.30 1.23 -35.29
CA ALA A 111 25.64 0.28 -34.41
C ALA A 111 25.87 0.63 -32.93
N LEU A 112 27.13 0.93 -32.55
CA LEU A 112 27.49 1.35 -31.20
C LEU A 112 26.74 2.63 -30.80
N GLY A 113 26.77 3.65 -31.66
CA GLY A 113 26.06 4.90 -31.38
C GLY A 113 24.54 4.76 -31.29
N ARG A 114 23.93 3.80 -31.99
CA ARG A 114 22.50 3.50 -31.84
C ARG A 114 22.20 2.83 -30.51
N SER A 115 23.02 1.88 -30.09
CA SER A 115 22.86 1.20 -28.80
C SER A 115 23.02 2.18 -27.63
N GLU A 116 24.08 3.01 -27.67
CA GLU A 116 24.34 4.06 -26.69
C GLU A 116 23.19 5.07 -26.60
N ASN A 117 22.71 5.58 -27.74
CA ASN A 117 21.57 6.50 -27.76
C ASN A 117 20.29 5.85 -27.21
N LYS A 118 20.06 4.56 -27.50
CA LYS A 118 18.90 3.83 -26.97
C LYS A 118 19.00 3.71 -25.45
N TYR A 119 20.16 3.34 -24.91
CA TYR A 119 20.40 3.28 -23.47
C TYR A 119 20.17 4.64 -22.81
N ARG A 120 20.82 5.69 -23.32
CA ARG A 120 20.69 7.06 -22.78
C ARG A 120 19.22 7.51 -22.77
N LEU A 121 18.48 7.26 -23.85
CA LEU A 121 17.07 7.63 -23.91
C LEU A 121 16.25 6.88 -22.85
N LEU A 122 16.38 5.55 -22.75
CA LEU A 122 15.64 4.75 -21.77
C LEU A 122 15.93 5.19 -20.33
N PHE A 123 17.20 5.45 -20.02
CA PHE A 123 17.62 5.91 -18.70
C PHE A 123 17.06 7.30 -18.37
N GLU A 124 17.20 8.26 -19.29
CA GLU A 124 16.78 9.66 -19.10
C GLU A 124 15.27 9.88 -19.15
N THR A 125 14.54 9.06 -19.90
CA THR A 125 13.07 9.15 -19.99
C THR A 125 12.34 8.27 -18.99
N SER A 126 13.07 7.53 -18.14
CA SER A 126 12.45 6.70 -17.11
C SER A 126 11.57 7.56 -16.18
N PRO A 127 10.35 7.11 -15.85
CA PRO A 127 9.44 7.84 -14.98
C PRO A 127 9.89 7.83 -13.50
N SER A 128 10.79 6.93 -13.14
CA SER A 128 11.37 6.82 -11.79
C SER A 128 12.77 7.41 -11.74
N PRO A 129 13.18 8.04 -10.62
CA PRO A 129 14.56 8.34 -10.33
C PRO A 129 15.44 7.09 -10.43
N LEU A 130 16.48 7.17 -11.24
CA LEU A 130 17.47 6.10 -11.41
C LEU A 130 18.86 6.62 -11.03
N ILE A 131 19.62 5.79 -10.34
CA ILE A 131 21.03 6.01 -10.04
C ILE A 131 21.83 4.75 -10.38
N THR A 132 22.96 4.91 -11.04
CA THR A 132 23.90 3.83 -11.32
C THR A 132 25.11 3.95 -10.42
N ILE A 133 25.52 2.84 -9.83
CA ILE A 133 26.60 2.75 -8.84
C ILE A 133 27.63 1.74 -9.37
N LEU A 134 28.91 2.10 -9.35
CA LEU A 134 30.02 1.23 -9.75
C LEU A 134 30.24 0.10 -8.72
N PRO A 135 30.99 -0.96 -9.06
CA PRO A 135 31.27 -2.07 -8.14
C PRO A 135 31.97 -1.66 -6.84
N GLY A 136 32.64 -0.49 -6.83
CA GLY A 136 33.27 0.10 -5.64
C GLY A 136 32.31 0.84 -4.70
N GLY A 137 31.02 0.95 -5.05
CA GLY A 137 30.03 1.70 -4.26
C GLY A 137 29.91 3.18 -4.62
N ASN A 138 30.71 3.66 -5.59
CA ASN A 138 30.71 5.05 -6.05
C ASN A 138 29.63 5.28 -7.09
N VAL A 139 28.97 6.44 -7.03
CA VAL A 139 27.95 6.83 -8.01
C VAL A 139 28.61 7.07 -9.38
N SER A 140 27.98 6.56 -10.44
CA SER A 140 28.39 6.75 -11.83
C SER A 140 27.56 7.84 -12.51
N GLU A 141 26.23 7.66 -12.56
CA GLU A 141 25.31 8.54 -13.28
C GLU A 141 23.93 8.54 -12.59
N VAL A 142 23.17 9.61 -12.79
CA VAL A 142 21.76 9.71 -12.39
C VAL A 142 20.94 10.23 -13.56
N ASN A 143 19.68 9.81 -13.63
CA ASN A 143 18.80 10.29 -14.70
C ASN A 143 18.20 11.67 -14.39
N ARG A 144 17.58 12.27 -15.41
CA ARG A 144 16.85 13.53 -15.28
C ARG A 144 15.81 13.49 -14.14
N LYS A 145 15.07 12.40 -13.99
CA LYS A 145 14.01 12.30 -12.97
C LYS A 145 14.55 12.38 -11.54
N PHE A 146 15.71 11.78 -11.28
CA PHE A 146 16.43 11.91 -10.01
C PHE A 146 16.81 13.36 -9.72
N THR A 147 17.35 14.05 -10.73
CA THR A 147 17.72 15.47 -10.61
C THR A 147 16.50 16.36 -10.35
N GLU A 148 15.39 16.14 -11.08
CA GLU A 148 14.14 16.88 -10.90
C GLU A 148 13.54 16.70 -9.51
N MET A 149 13.60 15.49 -8.97
CA MET A 149 12.99 15.16 -7.67
C MET A 149 13.86 15.59 -6.48
N PHE A 150 15.16 15.30 -6.51
CA PHE A 150 16.05 15.52 -5.36
C PHE A 150 16.93 16.76 -5.49
N GLY A 151 17.10 17.33 -6.70
CA GLY A 151 17.88 18.54 -6.94
C GLY A 151 19.40 18.34 -7.07
N TYR A 152 19.88 17.09 -7.05
CA TYR A 152 21.29 16.75 -7.23
C TYR A 152 21.58 16.32 -8.66
N THR A 153 22.61 16.90 -9.27
CA THR A 153 23.03 16.56 -10.64
C THR A 153 24.14 15.51 -10.64
N ALA A 154 24.28 14.74 -11.73
CA ALA A 154 25.36 13.76 -11.88
C ALA A 154 26.75 14.35 -11.60
N ASP A 155 27.05 15.55 -12.09
CA ASP A 155 28.35 16.22 -11.89
C ASP A 155 28.69 16.52 -10.42
N GLU A 156 27.68 16.61 -9.53
CA GLU A 156 27.86 16.93 -8.11
C GLU A 156 28.13 15.67 -7.27
N ILE A 157 27.70 14.51 -7.74
CA ILE A 157 27.67 13.27 -6.93
C ILE A 157 28.44 12.11 -7.57
N ALA A 158 28.76 12.20 -8.87
CA ALA A 158 29.53 11.17 -9.55
C ALA A 158 30.92 11.03 -8.91
N GLY A 159 31.33 9.78 -8.64
CA GLY A 159 32.58 9.44 -7.97
C GLY A 159 32.49 9.41 -6.45
N GLU A 160 31.46 9.99 -5.82
CA GLU A 160 31.23 9.90 -4.38
C GLU A 160 30.63 8.55 -3.99
N GLU A 161 30.90 8.08 -2.78
CA GLU A 161 30.37 6.81 -2.27
C GLU A 161 28.89 6.95 -1.89
N PHE A 162 28.02 6.11 -2.45
CA PHE A 162 26.57 6.28 -2.37
C PHE A 162 26.06 6.44 -0.92
N LYS A 163 26.46 5.53 -0.01
CA LYS A 163 26.05 5.56 1.41
C LYS A 163 26.52 6.79 2.19
N ASN A 164 27.53 7.50 1.71
CA ASN A 164 28.14 8.65 2.39
C ASN A 164 27.65 9.99 1.83
N LEU A 165 26.74 9.97 0.85
CA LEU A 165 26.15 11.17 0.31
C LEU A 165 25.28 11.87 1.35
N SER A 166 25.40 13.20 1.39
CA SER A 166 24.72 14.06 2.38
C SER A 166 23.19 13.96 2.37
N PHE A 167 22.60 13.52 1.26
CA PHE A 167 21.16 13.33 1.14
C PHE A 167 20.65 12.00 1.74
N ILE A 168 21.55 11.09 2.12
CA ILE A 168 21.20 9.84 2.80
C ILE A 168 21.35 10.08 4.32
N PRO A 169 20.26 10.02 5.09
CA PRO A 169 20.32 10.11 6.55
C PRO A 169 21.15 8.98 7.17
N ASP A 170 21.73 9.23 8.35
CA ASP A 170 22.58 8.24 9.04
C ASP A 170 21.86 6.91 9.32
N GLU A 171 20.56 6.97 9.64
CA GLU A 171 19.69 5.79 9.85
C GLU A 171 19.53 4.92 8.60
N CYS A 172 19.78 5.46 7.41
CA CYS A 172 19.64 4.78 6.13
C CYS A 172 20.96 4.27 5.56
N LYS A 173 22.10 4.46 6.23
CA LYS A 173 23.41 4.05 5.72
C LYS A 173 23.57 2.54 5.58
N ASP A 174 22.96 1.77 6.47
CA ASP A 174 22.97 0.31 6.40
C ASP A 174 22.18 -0.19 5.19
N VAL A 175 21.00 0.39 4.96
CA VAL A 175 20.15 0.12 3.79
C VAL A 175 20.89 0.50 2.50
N ALA A 176 21.48 1.70 2.44
CA ALA A 176 22.28 2.15 1.30
C ALA A 176 23.47 1.22 1.02
N SER A 177 24.09 0.67 2.07
CA SER A 177 25.14 -0.34 1.93
C SER A 177 24.59 -1.66 1.40
N GLY A 178 23.41 -2.10 1.87
CA GLY A 178 22.70 -3.29 1.36
C GLY A 178 22.43 -3.22 -0.13
N LEU A 179 21.94 -2.08 -0.62
CA LEU A 179 21.66 -1.83 -2.05
C LEU A 179 22.90 -1.95 -2.96
N THR A 180 24.11 -1.80 -2.39
CA THR A 180 25.40 -1.88 -3.12
C THR A 180 26.17 -3.17 -2.85
N SER A 181 25.70 -4.02 -1.94
CA SER A 181 26.41 -5.24 -1.52
C SER A 181 25.61 -6.53 -1.73
N SER A 182 24.29 -6.45 -1.93
CA SER A 182 23.44 -7.64 -1.99
C SER A 182 23.46 -8.30 -3.38
N PHE A 183 24.29 -9.35 -3.49
CA PHE A 183 24.35 -10.32 -4.59
C PHE A 183 23.12 -11.25 -4.68
N LYS A 184 22.02 -10.98 -3.96
CA LYS A 184 20.86 -11.86 -3.95
C LYS A 184 19.97 -11.60 -5.18
N GLU A 185 19.74 -12.67 -5.94
CA GLU A 185 18.93 -12.80 -7.16
C GLU A 185 17.45 -12.37 -7.06
N ASN A 186 17.05 -11.67 -5.99
CA ASN A 186 15.78 -10.98 -5.82
C ASN A 186 15.99 -9.92 -4.75
N SER A 187 16.18 -8.65 -5.14
CA SER A 187 16.24 -7.55 -4.18
C SER A 187 14.86 -7.39 -3.55
N GLU A 188 14.81 -7.63 -2.24
CA GLU A 188 13.66 -7.25 -1.44
C GLU A 188 13.48 -5.73 -1.54
N GLU A 189 12.23 -5.32 -1.48
CA GLU A 189 11.87 -3.91 -1.52
C GLU A 189 12.36 -3.23 -0.23
N GLU A 190 13.40 -2.41 -0.33
CA GLU A 190 13.97 -1.72 0.82
C GLU A 190 13.44 -0.28 0.92
N PHE A 191 13.18 0.18 2.14
CA PHE A 191 12.75 1.55 2.40
C PHE A 191 13.96 2.42 2.72
N ILE A 192 14.12 3.53 2.00
CA ILE A 192 15.19 4.49 2.19
C ILE A 192 14.64 5.90 2.21
N ASN A 193 15.08 6.70 3.16
CA ASN A 193 14.76 8.12 3.23
C ASN A 193 15.80 8.92 2.44
N ILE A 194 15.36 9.90 1.66
CA ILE A 194 16.24 10.77 0.88
C ILE A 194 15.88 12.23 1.15
N VAL A 195 16.87 13.03 1.50
CA VAL A 195 16.71 14.47 1.72
C VAL A 195 17.05 15.20 0.43
N SER A 196 16.08 15.87 -0.19
CA SER A 196 16.36 16.69 -1.36
C SER A 196 17.16 17.94 -0.99
N LYS A 197 17.78 18.59 -1.98
CA LYS A 197 18.67 19.74 -1.79
C LYS A 197 18.01 20.95 -1.12
N ASN A 198 16.68 21.03 -1.16
CA ASN A 198 15.89 22.06 -0.47
C ASN A 198 15.54 21.70 0.99
N GLY A 199 15.97 20.54 1.49
CA GLY A 199 15.74 20.05 2.84
C GLY A 199 14.45 19.23 3.02
N VAL A 200 13.70 18.93 1.96
CA VAL A 200 12.49 18.10 2.05
C VAL A 200 12.88 16.62 2.17
N LEU A 201 12.31 15.94 3.17
CA LEU A 201 12.47 14.50 3.36
C LEU A 201 11.49 13.73 2.49
N HIS A 202 12.01 12.83 1.66
CA HIS A 202 11.24 11.91 0.84
C HIS A 202 11.37 10.50 1.39
N PHE A 203 10.25 9.81 1.55
CA PHE A 203 10.21 8.39 1.85
C PHE A 203 10.22 7.63 0.54
N CYS A 204 11.30 6.91 0.26
CA CYS A 204 11.48 6.20 -0.99
C CYS A 204 11.51 4.69 -0.77
N LYS A 205 11.00 3.98 -1.76
CA LYS A 205 11.19 2.56 -1.92
C LYS A 205 12.29 2.35 -2.96
N ALA A 206 13.35 1.65 -2.58
CA ALA A 206 14.49 1.37 -3.41
C ALA A 206 14.45 -0.05 -3.95
N PHE A 207 14.73 -0.19 -5.25
CA PHE A 207 14.94 -1.46 -5.90
C PHE A 207 16.31 -1.44 -6.57
N SER A 208 17.20 -2.34 -6.17
CA SER A 208 18.55 -2.46 -6.74
C SER A 208 18.64 -3.68 -7.65
N ALA A 209 19.26 -3.53 -8.83
CA ALA A 209 19.58 -4.62 -9.73
C ALA A 209 21.05 -4.57 -10.12
N SER A 210 21.73 -5.72 -10.06
CA SER A 210 23.13 -5.83 -10.50
C SER A 210 23.24 -5.81 -12.03
N LEU A 211 24.23 -5.09 -12.53
CA LEU A 211 24.60 -5.04 -13.93
C LEU A 211 25.74 -6.03 -14.16
N TYR A 212 25.55 -7.01 -15.04
CA TYR A 212 26.58 -7.97 -15.40
C TYR A 212 27.04 -7.75 -16.84
N SER A 213 28.34 -7.88 -17.06
CA SER A 213 28.94 -8.01 -18.39
C SER A 213 28.64 -9.39 -18.99
N ASP A 214 28.82 -9.55 -20.30
CA ASP A 214 28.63 -10.81 -21.05
C ASP A 214 29.50 -11.96 -20.50
N ASP A 215 30.61 -11.64 -19.82
CA ASP A 215 31.50 -12.58 -19.14
C ASP A 215 31.06 -12.96 -17.70
N GLY A 216 29.91 -12.46 -17.26
CA GLY A 216 29.36 -12.70 -15.92
C GLY A 216 29.99 -11.86 -14.82
N LYS A 217 30.86 -10.89 -15.16
CA LYS A 217 31.44 -9.97 -14.17
C LYS A 217 30.45 -8.87 -13.79
N ASN A 218 30.34 -8.57 -12.49
CA ASN A 218 29.54 -7.45 -12.01
C ASN A 218 30.20 -6.12 -12.40
N GLU A 219 29.49 -5.31 -13.19
CA GLU A 219 29.88 -3.97 -13.65
C GLU A 219 29.24 -2.84 -12.83
N GLY A 220 28.37 -3.17 -11.89
CA GLY A 220 27.77 -2.22 -10.95
C GLY A 220 26.33 -2.56 -10.61
N PHE A 221 25.60 -1.54 -10.16
CA PHE A 221 24.22 -1.63 -9.72
C PHE A 221 23.42 -0.49 -10.33
N ILE A 222 22.17 -0.76 -10.68
CA ILE A 222 21.17 0.26 -10.97
C ILE A 222 20.13 0.25 -9.85
N VAL A 223 19.93 1.40 -9.21
CA VAL A 223 18.92 1.59 -8.17
C VAL A 223 17.82 2.46 -8.73
N SER A 224 16.60 1.95 -8.68
CA SER A 224 15.37 2.69 -8.94
C SER A 224 14.74 3.11 -7.63
N LEU A 225 14.26 4.35 -7.55
CA LEU A 225 13.58 4.88 -6.39
C LEU A 225 12.12 5.18 -6.74
N THR A 226 11.21 4.86 -5.84
CA THR A 226 9.80 5.25 -5.95
C THR A 226 9.43 6.08 -4.72
N ASP A 227 9.03 7.33 -4.93
CA ASP A 227 8.57 8.20 -3.84
C ASP A 227 7.19 7.73 -3.36
N ILE A 228 7.11 7.40 -2.08
CA ILE A 228 5.90 6.96 -1.39
C ILE A 228 5.52 7.92 -0.25
N THR A 229 6.06 9.13 -0.26
CA THR A 229 5.79 10.17 0.76
C THR A 229 4.31 10.50 0.83
N GLU A 230 3.64 10.70 -0.30
CA GLU A 230 2.19 10.95 -0.34
C GLU A 230 1.40 9.77 0.22
N ASN A 231 1.80 8.53 -0.09
CA ASN A 231 1.13 7.33 0.41
C ASN A 231 1.27 7.20 1.93
N ILE A 232 2.49 7.35 2.46
CA ILE A 232 2.74 7.26 3.91
C ILE A 232 2.03 8.40 4.66
N THR A 233 2.07 9.63 4.13
CA THR A 233 1.41 10.77 4.77
C THR A 233 -0.12 10.63 4.74
N ALA A 234 -0.69 10.15 3.63
CA ALA A 234 -2.12 9.85 3.54
C ALA A 234 -2.53 8.74 4.51
N GLN A 235 -1.75 7.65 4.58
CA GLN A 235 -2.00 6.54 5.51
C GLN A 235 -1.97 7.02 6.96
N ARG A 236 -0.92 7.74 7.37
CA ARG A 236 -0.82 8.31 8.73
C ARG A 236 -1.97 9.24 9.06
N LYS A 237 -2.44 10.03 8.09
CA LYS A 237 -3.60 10.91 8.27
C LYS A 237 -4.89 10.12 8.48
N ILE A 238 -5.09 9.04 7.74
CA ILE A 238 -6.23 8.13 7.91
C ILE A 238 -6.18 7.47 9.29
N GLU A 239 -5.03 6.92 9.69
CA GLU A 239 -4.83 6.29 11.01
C GLU A 239 -5.10 7.28 12.15
N THR A 240 -4.60 8.51 12.03
CA THR A 240 -4.86 9.57 13.02
C THR A 240 -6.35 9.91 13.10
N SER A 241 -7.00 10.10 11.95
CA SER A 241 -8.43 10.41 11.90
C SER A 241 -9.30 9.26 12.44
N LEU A 242 -8.91 8.01 12.18
CA LEU A 242 -9.58 6.84 12.72
C LEU A 242 -9.49 6.84 14.26
N ARG A 243 -8.29 7.05 14.81
CA ARG A 243 -8.07 7.12 16.26
C ARG A 243 -8.84 8.25 16.93
N GLU A 244 -8.93 9.41 16.29
CA GLU A 244 -9.74 10.54 16.75
C GLU A 244 -11.22 10.17 16.79
N LYS A 245 -11.75 9.56 15.71
CA LYS A 245 -13.15 9.11 15.64
C LYS A 245 -13.47 8.06 16.70
N GLU A 246 -12.61 7.08 16.91
CA GLU A 246 -12.77 6.07 17.98
C GLU A 246 -12.82 6.71 19.36
N THR A 247 -11.96 7.69 19.62
CA THR A 247 -11.94 8.43 20.89
C THR A 247 -13.24 9.22 21.09
N LEU A 248 -13.72 9.89 20.04
CA LEU A 248 -14.99 10.62 20.09
C LEU A 248 -16.19 9.69 20.32
N LEU A 249 -16.22 8.52 19.66
CA LEU A 249 -17.27 7.52 19.86
C LEU A 249 -17.28 7.01 21.32
N LYS A 250 -16.10 6.74 21.89
CA LYS A 250 -15.97 6.37 23.32
C LYS A 250 -16.58 7.44 24.23
N GLU A 251 -16.26 8.71 23.99
CA GLU A 251 -16.80 9.83 24.77
C GLU A 251 -18.33 9.97 24.64
N VAL A 252 -18.89 9.75 23.45
CA VAL A 252 -20.35 9.75 23.24
C VAL A 252 -21.00 8.66 24.07
N HIS A 253 -20.51 7.42 24.02
CA HIS A 253 -21.08 6.32 24.82
C HIS A 253 -20.98 6.57 26.33
N HIS A 254 -19.86 7.12 26.81
CA HIS A 254 -19.73 7.54 28.21
C HIS A 254 -20.76 8.60 28.59
N ARG A 255 -20.99 9.60 27.73
CA ARG A 255 -22.00 10.64 27.97
C ARG A 255 -23.41 10.07 27.95
N VAL A 256 -23.72 9.15 27.04
CA VAL A 256 -25.02 8.46 27.00
C VAL A 256 -25.23 7.69 28.30
N LYS A 257 -24.25 6.89 28.75
CA LYS A 257 -24.31 6.20 30.05
C LYS A 257 -24.58 7.18 31.20
N ASN A 258 -23.82 8.28 31.29
CA ASN A 258 -24.00 9.27 32.35
C ASN A 258 -25.40 9.92 32.30
N ASN A 259 -25.90 10.24 31.12
CA ASN A 259 -27.24 10.80 30.94
C ASN A 259 -28.33 9.81 31.37
N LEU A 260 -28.21 8.54 30.99
CA LEU A 260 -29.12 7.48 31.41
C LEU A 260 -29.10 7.29 32.93
N GLN A 261 -27.93 7.37 33.57
CA GLN A 261 -27.81 7.29 35.03
C GLN A 261 -28.52 8.46 35.74
N ILE A 262 -28.41 9.68 35.21
CA ILE A 262 -29.14 10.84 35.74
C ILE A 262 -30.66 10.62 35.64
N ILE A 263 -31.13 10.09 34.50
CA ILE A 263 -32.56 9.76 34.31
C ILE A 263 -33.01 8.72 35.34
N VAL A 264 -32.24 7.64 35.54
CA VAL A 264 -32.51 6.61 36.56
C VAL A 264 -32.59 7.21 37.98
N ALA A 265 -31.68 8.12 38.31
CA ALA A 265 -31.68 8.81 39.62
C ALA A 265 -32.92 9.70 39.80
N MET A 266 -33.32 10.45 38.76
CA MET A 266 -34.53 11.27 38.76
C MET A 266 -35.80 10.43 38.95
N ILE A 267 -35.94 9.32 38.21
CA ILE A 267 -37.09 8.42 38.36
C ILE A 267 -37.12 7.84 39.78
N SER A 268 -35.97 7.47 40.32
CA SER A 268 -35.85 6.96 41.70
C SER A 268 -36.27 8.00 42.76
N LEU A 269 -36.00 9.28 42.52
CA LEU A 269 -36.49 10.37 43.35
C LEU A 269 -38.02 10.54 43.26
N GLN A 270 -38.60 10.41 42.05
CA GLN A 270 -40.04 10.50 41.85
C GLN A 270 -40.78 9.34 42.53
N ILE A 271 -40.24 8.12 42.45
CA ILE A 271 -40.80 6.95 43.15
C ILE A 271 -40.90 7.19 44.66
N ARG A 272 -39.93 7.89 45.27
CA ARG A 272 -39.95 8.20 46.71
C ARG A 272 -40.95 9.28 47.12
N ARG A 273 -41.49 10.03 46.16
CA ARG A 273 -42.37 11.18 46.40
C ARG A 273 -43.84 10.91 46.12
N THR A 274 -44.16 9.74 45.57
CA THR A 274 -45.53 9.37 45.22
C THR A 274 -45.96 8.16 46.04
N ASP A 275 -47.13 8.25 46.64
CA ASP A 275 -47.74 7.16 47.42
C ASP A 275 -48.71 6.33 46.57
N ASP A 276 -48.99 6.75 45.33
CA ASP A 276 -49.85 6.01 44.41
C ASP A 276 -49.14 4.74 43.91
N TYR A 277 -49.68 3.59 44.33
CA TYR A 277 -49.11 2.28 44.05
C TYR A 277 -48.97 2.00 42.55
N ASP A 278 -49.96 2.41 41.74
CA ASP A 278 -49.93 2.22 40.29
C ASP A 278 -48.84 3.07 39.63
N THR A 279 -48.69 4.34 40.03
CA THR A 279 -47.60 5.22 39.58
C THR A 279 -46.23 4.69 40.00
N VAL A 280 -46.07 4.23 41.24
CA VAL A 280 -44.82 3.62 41.71
C VAL A 280 -44.44 2.41 40.86
N ARG A 281 -45.40 1.55 40.51
CA ARG A 281 -45.19 0.38 39.65
C ARG A 281 -44.69 0.81 38.27
N ILE A 282 -45.39 1.74 37.61
CA ILE A 282 -45.04 2.23 36.27
C ILE A 282 -43.64 2.88 36.26
N LEU A 283 -43.34 3.71 37.25
CA LEU A 283 -42.02 4.37 37.34
C LEU A 283 -40.88 3.37 37.60
N ARG A 284 -41.11 2.31 38.39
CA ARG A 284 -40.10 1.24 38.54
C ARG A 284 -39.84 0.52 37.22
N ASP A 285 -40.90 0.17 36.50
CA ASP A 285 -40.75 -0.51 35.21
C ASP A 285 -40.00 0.37 34.21
N PHE A 286 -40.32 1.67 34.14
CA PHE A 286 -39.58 2.63 33.32
C PHE A 286 -38.11 2.77 33.74
N ARG A 287 -37.84 2.92 35.04
CA ARG A 287 -36.48 2.99 35.59
C ARG A 287 -35.65 1.76 35.19
N ASN A 288 -36.24 0.58 35.28
CA ASN A 288 -35.52 -0.67 35.03
C ASN A 288 -35.15 -0.80 33.54
N ARG A 289 -36.01 -0.34 32.62
CA ARG A 289 -35.67 -0.27 31.18
C ARG A 289 -34.51 0.68 30.88
N VAL A 290 -34.56 1.90 31.44
CA VAL A 290 -33.48 2.89 31.28
C VAL A 290 -32.17 2.36 31.88
N TYR A 291 -32.27 1.61 32.98
CA TYR A 291 -31.13 0.95 33.60
C TYR A 291 -30.54 -0.14 32.68
N THR A 292 -31.36 -0.99 32.07
CA THR A 292 -30.91 -2.00 31.09
C THR A 292 -30.20 -1.35 29.90
N MET A 293 -30.73 -0.25 29.35
CA MET A 293 -30.06 0.51 28.29
C MET A 293 -28.69 1.05 28.75
N ALA A 294 -28.60 1.58 29.98
CA ALA A 294 -27.34 2.05 30.53
C ALA A 294 -26.30 0.93 30.69
N ARG A 295 -26.74 -0.29 31.03
CA ARG A 295 -25.88 -1.48 31.16
C ARG A 295 -25.38 -2.00 29.82
N VAL A 296 -26.19 -1.94 28.76
CA VAL A 296 -25.74 -2.25 27.39
C VAL A 296 -24.61 -1.30 26.97
N HIS A 297 -24.78 0.01 27.21
CA HIS A 297 -23.75 1.01 26.92
C HIS A 297 -22.47 0.84 27.75
N GLU A 298 -22.56 0.28 28.96
CA GLU A 298 -21.39 0.00 29.80
C GLU A 298 -20.60 -1.23 29.34
N ASN A 299 -21.29 -2.31 28.94
CA ASN A 299 -20.63 -3.55 28.48
C ASN A 299 -19.83 -3.34 27.19
N LEU A 300 -20.33 -2.54 26.24
CA LEU A 300 -19.61 -2.17 25.01
C LEU A 300 -18.23 -1.56 25.21
N TYR A 301 -18.06 -0.84 26.32
CA TYR A 301 -16.81 -0.14 26.60
C TYR A 301 -15.79 -1.06 27.25
N GLN A 302 -16.25 -2.12 27.93
CA GLN A 302 -15.35 -3.10 28.55
C GLN A 302 -14.75 -4.06 27.53
N SER A 303 -15.32 -4.17 26.32
CA SER A 303 -14.73 -4.91 25.20
C SER A 303 -13.72 -4.06 24.43
N GLU A 304 -12.60 -4.66 24.01
CA GLU A 304 -11.58 -3.99 23.19
C GLU A 304 -12.11 -3.59 21.80
N SER A 305 -13.17 -4.25 21.33
CA SER A 305 -13.91 -3.92 20.10
C SER A 305 -15.13 -3.05 20.43
N LEU A 306 -15.21 -1.87 19.81
CA LEU A 306 -16.36 -0.96 19.88
C LEU A 306 -17.52 -1.39 18.96
N SER A 307 -17.31 -2.42 18.15
CA SER A 307 -18.16 -2.71 16.99
C SER A 307 -19.16 -3.81 17.23
N ALA A 308 -18.91 -4.71 18.19
CA ALA A 308 -19.69 -5.91 18.36
C ALA A 308 -19.66 -6.44 19.80
N ILE A 309 -20.81 -6.88 20.31
CA ILE A 309 -21.02 -7.43 21.65
C ILE A 309 -21.20 -8.93 21.53
N ASN A 310 -20.35 -9.69 22.24
CA ASN A 310 -20.54 -11.13 22.39
C ASN A 310 -21.84 -11.43 23.16
N VAL A 311 -22.80 -12.04 22.46
CA VAL A 311 -24.17 -12.27 22.96
C VAL A 311 -24.18 -13.18 24.19
N LYS A 312 -23.32 -14.20 24.22
CA LYS A 312 -23.22 -15.16 25.33
C LYS A 312 -22.81 -14.51 26.64
N ASN A 313 -21.73 -13.73 26.62
CA ASN A 313 -21.26 -12.99 27.79
C ASN A 313 -22.27 -11.92 28.22
N PHE A 314 -22.93 -11.29 27.24
CA PHE A 314 -23.95 -10.29 27.48
C PHE A 314 -25.19 -10.86 28.18
N LEU A 315 -25.84 -11.89 27.62
CA LEU A 315 -27.05 -12.50 28.20
C LEU A 315 -26.80 -13.06 29.60
N ARG A 316 -25.61 -13.65 29.83
CA ARG A 316 -25.20 -14.13 31.15
C ARG A 316 -25.08 -13.01 32.18
N THR A 317 -24.53 -11.88 31.78
CA THR A 317 -24.36 -10.71 32.66
C THR A 317 -25.71 -10.05 32.93
N LEU A 318 -26.49 -9.80 31.88
CA LEU A 318 -27.83 -9.23 31.98
C LEU A 318 -28.75 -10.08 32.86
N GLY A 319 -28.79 -11.39 32.63
CA GLY A 319 -29.67 -12.28 33.38
C GLY A 319 -29.34 -12.31 34.88
N ARG A 320 -28.05 -12.31 35.24
CA ARG A 320 -27.62 -12.22 36.64
C ARG A 320 -28.04 -10.89 37.27
N ASP A 321 -27.83 -9.78 36.57
CA ASP A 321 -28.20 -8.45 37.05
C ASP A 321 -29.71 -8.36 37.32
N VAL A 322 -30.54 -8.90 36.41
CA VAL A 322 -32.00 -8.93 36.54
C VAL A 322 -32.42 -9.80 37.72
N ILE A 323 -31.84 -11.00 37.88
CA ILE A 323 -32.14 -11.87 39.03
C ILE A 323 -31.78 -11.18 40.34
N VAL A 324 -30.58 -10.61 40.47
CA VAL A 324 -30.16 -9.90 41.70
C VAL A 324 -31.09 -8.72 42.02
N GLN A 325 -31.58 -8.01 41.02
CA GLN A 325 -32.42 -6.84 41.23
C GLN A 325 -33.84 -7.17 41.73
N TYR A 326 -34.38 -8.34 41.38
CA TYR A 326 -35.78 -8.71 41.64
C TYR A 326 -35.96 -9.90 42.58
N THR A 327 -34.89 -10.61 42.93
CA THR A 327 -34.97 -11.79 43.80
C THR A 327 -34.81 -11.36 45.26
N LEU A 328 -35.79 -11.70 46.08
CA LEU A 328 -35.73 -11.55 47.54
C LEU A 328 -34.75 -12.57 48.13
N PRO A 329 -34.15 -12.33 49.31
CA PRO A 329 -33.15 -13.21 49.92
C PRO A 329 -33.54 -14.70 50.03
N ASP A 330 -34.84 -15.00 50.04
CA ASP A 330 -35.39 -16.34 50.25
C ASP A 330 -35.80 -17.09 48.96
N ARG A 331 -35.45 -16.57 47.78
CA ARG A 331 -35.71 -17.22 46.48
C ARG A 331 -34.42 -17.70 45.84
N ASN A 332 -34.37 -18.95 45.41
CA ASN A 332 -33.22 -19.54 44.72
C ASN A 332 -33.57 -19.82 43.26
N ILE A 333 -33.23 -18.88 42.38
CA ILE A 333 -33.54 -18.95 40.95
C ILE A 333 -32.25 -19.15 40.16
N GLY A 334 -32.15 -20.28 39.46
CA GLY A 334 -31.07 -20.62 38.55
C GLY A 334 -31.18 -19.88 37.23
N LEU A 335 -30.02 -19.61 36.62
CA LEU A 335 -29.93 -19.04 35.27
C LEU A 335 -29.08 -19.97 34.40
N VAL A 336 -29.69 -20.53 33.36
CA VAL A 336 -29.01 -21.29 32.33
C VAL A 336 -28.94 -20.43 31.06
N VAL A 337 -27.73 -20.22 30.55
CA VAL A 337 -27.49 -19.50 29.30
C VAL A 337 -26.76 -20.42 28.35
N ASP A 338 -27.47 -20.86 27.32
CA ASP A 338 -26.95 -21.73 26.27
C ASP A 338 -26.88 -20.96 24.95
N VAL A 339 -25.68 -20.78 24.42
CA VAL A 339 -25.48 -20.01 23.19
C VAL A 339 -24.61 -20.84 22.27
N GLU A 340 -25.15 -21.15 21.09
CA GLU A 340 -24.42 -21.85 20.03
C GLU A 340 -23.38 -20.90 19.41
N GLY A 341 -22.13 -21.35 19.35
CA GLY A 341 -21.02 -20.55 18.86
C GLY A 341 -20.68 -19.35 19.75
N ASP A 342 -20.16 -18.30 19.12
CA ASP A 342 -19.83 -17.00 19.74
C ASP A 342 -20.35 -15.83 18.89
N PRO A 343 -21.68 -15.71 18.73
CA PRO A 343 -22.27 -14.66 17.92
C PRO A 343 -22.02 -13.28 18.53
N GLU A 344 -21.77 -12.31 17.66
CA GLU A 344 -21.60 -10.91 18.04
C GLU A 344 -22.67 -10.03 17.40
N MET A 345 -23.17 -9.05 18.15
CA MET A 345 -24.19 -8.09 17.69
C MET A 345 -23.76 -6.66 17.92
N ASP A 346 -24.19 -5.76 17.04
CA ASP A 346 -24.07 -4.33 17.30
C ASP A 346 -25.20 -3.80 18.19
N LEU A 347 -25.14 -2.48 18.42
CA LEU A 347 -26.09 -1.76 19.26
C LEU A 347 -27.54 -1.85 18.80
N ASP A 348 -27.76 -1.83 17.49
CA ASP A 348 -29.10 -1.77 16.93
C ASP A 348 -29.87 -3.07 17.20
N MET A 349 -29.15 -4.20 17.28
CA MET A 349 -29.73 -5.52 17.56
C MET A 349 -29.68 -5.89 19.05
N ILE A 350 -28.59 -5.57 19.74
CA ILE A 350 -28.41 -5.99 21.13
C ILE A 350 -29.28 -5.19 22.11
N ILE A 351 -29.60 -3.91 21.81
CA ILE A 351 -30.49 -3.11 22.67
C ILE A 351 -31.92 -3.70 22.68
N PRO A 352 -32.57 -3.96 21.53
CA PRO A 352 -33.87 -4.63 21.53
C PRO A 352 -33.84 -5.99 22.19
N LEU A 353 -32.82 -6.83 21.91
CA LEU A 353 -32.68 -8.14 22.55
C LEU A 353 -32.57 -8.01 24.08
N ALA A 354 -31.74 -7.09 24.56
CA ALA A 354 -31.56 -6.84 26.00
C ALA A 354 -32.87 -6.44 26.69
N LEU A 355 -33.64 -5.57 26.05
CA LEU A 355 -34.92 -5.12 26.58
C LEU A 355 -35.96 -6.24 26.56
N ILE A 356 -36.04 -7.02 25.47
CA ILE A 356 -36.90 -8.21 25.38
C ILE A 356 -36.56 -9.18 26.50
N THR A 357 -35.30 -9.58 26.64
CA THR A 357 -34.83 -10.48 27.70
C THR A 357 -35.17 -9.95 29.07
N ASN A 358 -34.96 -8.65 29.32
CA ASN A 358 -35.31 -8.03 30.59
C ASN A 358 -36.82 -8.08 30.87
N GLU A 359 -37.68 -7.75 29.91
CA GLU A 359 -39.14 -7.82 30.10
C GLU A 359 -39.60 -9.27 30.36
N LEU A 360 -39.07 -10.25 29.62
CA LEU A 360 -39.40 -11.67 29.81
C LEU A 360 -38.96 -12.18 31.18
N MET A 361 -37.71 -11.94 31.57
CA MET A 361 -37.18 -12.33 32.88
C MET A 361 -37.94 -11.66 34.02
N THR A 362 -38.21 -10.36 33.91
CA THR A 362 -38.93 -9.65 34.97
C THR A 362 -40.38 -10.12 35.11
N ASN A 363 -41.02 -10.54 34.01
CA ASN A 363 -42.34 -11.16 34.08
C ASN A 363 -42.29 -12.50 34.83
N SER A 364 -41.34 -13.38 34.53
CA SER A 364 -41.23 -14.67 35.25
C SER A 364 -40.89 -14.45 36.73
N LEU A 365 -39.98 -13.54 37.06
CA LEU A 365 -39.62 -13.23 38.45
C LEU A 365 -40.78 -12.62 39.26
N LYS A 366 -41.66 -11.84 38.62
CA LYS A 366 -42.83 -11.22 39.27
C LYS A 366 -44.01 -12.19 39.41
N TYR A 367 -44.22 -13.08 38.45
CA TYR A 367 -45.50 -13.79 38.30
C TYR A 367 -45.40 -15.31 38.22
N ALA A 368 -44.26 -15.87 37.80
CA ALA A 368 -44.10 -17.32 37.61
C ALA A 368 -43.57 -18.03 38.88
N PHE A 369 -42.84 -17.33 39.74
CA PHE A 369 -42.26 -17.91 40.96
C PHE A 369 -42.86 -17.31 42.23
N SER A 370 -43.48 -18.14 43.06
CA SER A 370 -44.04 -17.76 44.36
C SER A 370 -42.95 -17.64 45.44
N GLU A 371 -43.28 -17.08 46.61
CA GLU A 371 -42.32 -17.01 47.73
C GLU A 371 -41.88 -18.41 48.20
N GLY A 372 -40.56 -18.63 48.28
CA GLY A 372 -39.95 -19.89 48.71
C GLY A 372 -39.80 -20.96 47.62
N GLU A 373 -40.26 -20.71 46.39
CA GLU A 373 -40.07 -21.64 45.28
C GLU A 373 -38.67 -21.53 44.67
N THR A 374 -38.12 -22.69 44.29
CA THR A 374 -36.91 -22.79 43.46
C THR A 374 -37.30 -22.92 42.00
N GLY A 375 -36.57 -22.25 41.12
CA GLY A 375 -36.85 -22.31 39.68
C GLY A 375 -35.62 -22.02 38.84
N ASP A 376 -35.73 -22.23 37.54
CA ASP A 376 -34.69 -22.01 36.55
C ASP A 376 -35.25 -21.20 35.40
N ILE A 377 -34.48 -20.21 34.96
CA ILE A 377 -34.72 -19.45 33.74
C ILE A 377 -33.68 -19.91 32.71
N ASN A 378 -34.16 -20.31 31.54
CA ASN A 378 -33.33 -20.75 30.43
C ASN A 378 -33.36 -19.72 29.31
N LEU A 379 -32.19 -19.24 28.94
CA LEU A 379 -31.96 -18.39 27.78
C LEU A 379 -31.18 -19.22 26.77
N SER A 380 -31.75 -19.46 25.58
CA SER A 380 -31.00 -20.06 24.48
C SER A 380 -30.90 -19.15 23.27
N PHE A 381 -29.78 -19.26 22.57
CA PHE A 381 -29.51 -18.46 21.38
C PHE A 381 -28.75 -19.29 20.35
N SER A 382 -29.25 -19.32 19.12
CA SER A 382 -28.64 -20.04 18.00
C SER A 382 -28.73 -19.27 16.69
N GLU A 383 -27.97 -19.72 15.70
CA GLU A 383 -27.98 -19.18 14.34
C GLU A 383 -28.47 -20.26 13.36
N GLU A 384 -29.52 -19.95 12.61
CA GLU A 384 -30.08 -20.81 11.57
C GLU A 384 -29.62 -20.36 10.18
N ASN A 385 -28.97 -21.28 9.45
CA ASN A 385 -28.54 -21.11 8.05
C ASN A 385 -27.62 -19.90 7.77
N ASN A 386 -26.98 -19.32 8.80
CA ASN A 386 -26.27 -18.04 8.74
C ASN A 386 -27.14 -16.84 8.29
N GLU A 387 -28.47 -16.99 8.33
CA GLU A 387 -29.43 -15.98 7.87
C GLU A 387 -30.25 -15.41 9.01
N TYR A 388 -30.58 -16.23 10.01
CA TYR A 388 -31.44 -15.84 11.11
C TYR A 388 -30.83 -16.18 12.46
N PHE A 389 -30.98 -15.28 13.40
CA PHE A 389 -30.82 -15.54 14.81
C PHE A 389 -32.12 -16.03 15.41
N VAL A 390 -32.02 -17.03 16.30
CA VAL A 390 -33.14 -17.58 17.03
C VAL A 390 -32.83 -17.47 18.52
N TYR A 391 -33.60 -16.64 19.19
CA TYR A 391 -33.56 -16.47 20.64
C TYR A 391 -34.75 -17.20 21.25
N ARG A 392 -34.50 -18.04 22.27
CA ARG A 392 -35.56 -18.72 23.01
C ARG A 392 -35.47 -18.42 24.49
N TYR A 393 -36.64 -18.28 25.09
CA TYR A 393 -36.81 -18.01 26.50
C TYR A 393 -37.79 -19.02 27.10
N SER A 394 -37.39 -19.68 28.19
CA SER A 394 -38.29 -20.52 28.97
C SER A 394 -38.02 -20.41 30.47
N ASP A 395 -39.05 -20.68 31.27
CA ASP A 395 -38.95 -20.79 32.72
C ASP A 395 -39.75 -22.00 33.22
N ASN A 396 -39.42 -22.50 34.41
CA ASN A 396 -40.11 -23.64 35.04
C ASN A 396 -41.08 -23.23 36.16
N GLY A 397 -41.51 -21.96 36.18
CA GLY A 397 -42.44 -21.45 37.17
C GLY A 397 -43.90 -21.87 36.90
N THR A 398 -44.80 -21.48 37.82
CA THR A 398 -46.23 -21.69 37.66
C THR A 398 -46.78 -20.72 36.61
N ILE A 399 -47.24 -21.25 35.48
CA ILE A 399 -47.75 -20.46 34.36
C ILE A 399 -49.01 -19.69 34.76
N ASN A 400 -48.91 -18.36 34.87
CA ASN A 400 -50.09 -17.51 34.96
C ASN A 400 -50.64 -17.22 33.55
N ARG A 401 -51.62 -18.04 33.14
CA ARG A 401 -52.25 -18.02 31.81
C ARG A 401 -52.93 -16.68 31.47
N ASP A 402 -53.36 -15.90 32.44
CA ASP A 402 -54.12 -14.65 32.19
C ASP A 402 -53.23 -13.43 31.88
N LEU A 403 -51.97 -13.43 32.35
CA LEU A 403 -51.00 -12.36 32.10
C LEU A 403 -50.37 -12.44 30.70
N ILE A 404 -50.35 -13.64 30.11
CA ILE A 404 -49.77 -13.91 28.79
C ILE A 404 -50.80 -13.66 27.67
N PHE A 405 -52.09 -13.95 27.86
CA PHE A 405 -53.00 -14.27 26.74
C PHE A 405 -54.14 -13.31 26.38
N ASN A 406 -54.35 -12.17 27.03
CA ASN A 406 -55.48 -11.32 26.64
C ASN A 406 -54.99 -10.05 25.91
N GLN A 407 -55.04 -9.97 24.57
CA GLN A 407 -54.60 -8.78 23.80
C GLN A 407 -55.31 -7.48 24.24
N GLU A 408 -56.54 -7.57 24.75
CA GLU A 408 -57.29 -6.43 25.33
C GLU A 408 -56.89 -6.09 26.78
N LYS A 409 -56.26 -7.03 27.52
CA LYS A 409 -55.67 -6.81 28.87
C LYS A 409 -54.14 -6.97 28.90
N SER A 410 -53.50 -6.99 27.73
CA SER A 410 -52.09 -7.33 27.60
C SER A 410 -51.29 -6.20 28.22
N GLY A 411 -50.52 -6.53 29.27
CA GLY A 411 -49.74 -5.57 30.00
C GLY A 411 -48.77 -4.81 29.09
N LEU A 412 -48.36 -3.61 29.52
CA LEU A 412 -47.42 -2.75 28.80
C LEU A 412 -46.15 -3.50 28.32
N GLY A 413 -45.71 -4.55 29.03
CA GLY A 413 -44.53 -5.36 28.68
C GLY A 413 -44.67 -6.11 27.35
N MET A 414 -45.81 -6.75 27.07
CA MET A 414 -45.98 -7.52 25.82
C MET A 414 -46.03 -6.61 24.60
N LYS A 415 -46.68 -5.45 24.70
CA LYS A 415 -46.68 -4.43 23.63
C LYS A 415 -45.27 -3.94 23.29
N ILE A 416 -44.39 -3.93 24.29
CA ILE A 416 -43.00 -3.53 24.11
C ILE A 416 -42.18 -4.67 23.51
N ILE A 417 -42.39 -5.90 23.96
CA ILE A 417 -41.75 -7.07 23.35
C ILE A 417 -42.10 -7.13 21.85
N THR A 418 -43.38 -7.03 21.48
CA THR A 418 -43.78 -7.07 20.06
C THR A 418 -43.16 -5.90 19.28
N SER A 419 -43.19 -4.67 19.82
CA SER A 419 -42.57 -3.52 19.15
C SER A 419 -41.05 -3.63 19.00
N LEU A 420 -40.35 -4.30 19.93
CA LEU A 420 -38.91 -4.53 19.86
C LEU A 420 -38.57 -5.67 18.89
N VAL A 421 -39.43 -6.69 18.80
CA VAL A 421 -39.32 -7.74 17.77
C VAL A 421 -39.53 -7.15 16.38
N ASP A 422 -40.49 -6.23 16.22
CA ASP A 422 -40.68 -5.49 14.96
C ASP A 422 -39.45 -4.66 14.60
N GLN A 423 -38.78 -4.02 15.58
CA GLN A 423 -37.52 -3.28 15.34
C GLN A 423 -36.39 -4.20 14.87
N LEU A 424 -36.38 -5.45 15.32
CA LEU A 424 -35.46 -6.47 14.83
C LEU A 424 -35.88 -7.04 13.46
N ASN A 425 -37.04 -6.65 12.93
CA ASN A 425 -37.69 -7.28 11.77
C ASN A 425 -37.84 -8.80 11.96
N GLY A 426 -38.21 -9.20 13.17
CA GLY A 426 -38.34 -10.59 13.57
C GLY A 426 -39.78 -11.07 13.69
N ASP A 427 -39.91 -12.38 13.87
CA ASP A 427 -41.14 -13.07 14.20
C ASP A 427 -41.14 -13.46 15.67
N PHE A 428 -42.29 -13.35 16.31
CA PHE A 428 -42.54 -13.78 17.69
C PHE A 428 -43.49 -14.97 17.69
N ASP A 429 -43.08 -16.07 18.30
CA ASP A 429 -43.89 -17.28 18.43
C ASP A 429 -43.82 -17.85 19.85
N ILE A 430 -44.82 -18.65 20.23
CA ILE A 430 -44.91 -19.32 21.53
C ILE A 430 -45.25 -20.79 21.27
N THR A 431 -44.53 -21.70 21.93
CA THR A 431 -44.79 -23.13 21.77
C THR A 431 -46.22 -23.49 22.19
N PRO A 432 -46.85 -24.52 21.59
CA PRO A 432 -48.23 -24.90 21.90
C PRO A 432 -48.47 -25.32 23.36
N ASP A 433 -47.43 -25.73 24.07
CA ASP A 433 -47.46 -26.06 25.48
C ASP A 433 -47.20 -24.85 26.41
N TYR A 434 -46.99 -23.67 25.82
CA TYR A 434 -46.79 -22.37 26.47
C TYR A 434 -45.59 -22.30 27.41
N LYS A 435 -44.58 -23.14 27.16
CA LYS A 435 -43.37 -23.22 27.98
C LYS A 435 -42.20 -22.44 27.41
N GLU A 436 -42.20 -22.18 26.11
CA GLU A 436 -41.10 -21.51 25.44
C GLU A 436 -41.61 -20.40 24.52
N ILE A 437 -40.94 -19.26 24.59
CA ILE A 437 -41.10 -18.12 23.68
C ILE A 437 -39.94 -18.17 22.71
N ILE A 438 -40.23 -18.00 21.42
CA ILE A 438 -39.27 -18.07 20.33
C ILE A 438 -39.32 -16.76 19.57
N ILE A 439 -38.16 -16.12 19.42
CA ILE A 439 -38.01 -14.88 18.66
C ILE A 439 -36.97 -15.14 17.58
N LYS A 440 -37.39 -15.03 16.31
CA LYS A 440 -36.55 -15.27 15.15
C LYS A 440 -36.36 -13.98 14.38
N PHE A 441 -35.14 -13.55 14.13
CA PHE A 441 -34.85 -12.28 13.44
C PHE A 441 -33.60 -12.41 12.57
N PRO A 442 -33.48 -11.64 11.48
CA PRO A 442 -32.39 -11.78 10.53
C PRO A 442 -31.02 -11.35 11.09
N ASN A 443 -29.97 -12.06 10.70
CA ASN A 443 -28.58 -11.67 10.92
C ASN A 443 -28.22 -10.49 9.98
N LYS A 444 -27.50 -9.48 10.50
CA LYS A 444 -27.22 -8.22 9.80
C LYS A 444 -26.46 -8.40 8.48
N ILE A 445 -25.62 -9.44 8.35
CA ILE A 445 -24.90 -9.78 7.11
C ILE A 445 -25.88 -10.09 5.96
N TYR A 446 -27.03 -10.69 6.26
CA TYR A 446 -28.10 -10.94 5.28
C TYR A 446 -28.92 -9.68 5.01
N TYR A 447 -29.19 -8.87 6.03
CA TYR A 447 -29.98 -7.62 5.91
C TYR A 447 -29.27 -6.53 5.09
N SER A 448 -27.93 -6.43 5.15
CA SER A 448 -27.16 -5.49 4.32
C SER A 448 -27.08 -5.90 2.85
N ASN A 449 -27.19 -7.19 2.54
CA ASN A 449 -27.12 -7.73 1.18
C ASN A 449 -28.47 -7.85 0.46
N SER A 450 -29.59 -7.71 1.18
CA SER A 450 -30.96 -7.88 0.67
C SER A 450 -31.70 -6.56 0.42
N GLN A 451 -31.10 -5.41 0.74
CA GLN A 451 -31.58 -4.10 0.27
C GLN A 451 -31.23 -3.92 -1.21
N PRO A 452 -32.19 -3.55 -2.09
CA PRO A 452 -31.81 -3.03 -3.40
C PRO A 452 -31.01 -1.75 -3.18
N GLN A 453 -29.85 -1.64 -3.85
CA GLN A 453 -29.12 -0.37 -3.91
C GLN A 453 -30.05 0.69 -4.50
N GLY A 454 -30.59 1.55 -3.64
CA GLY A 454 -31.48 2.66 -4.00
C GLY A 454 -30.71 3.83 -4.56
#